data_AF-A0A8B6LVC2-F1
#
_entry.id   AF-A0A8B6LVC2-F1
#
_cell.length_a   1.000
_cell.length_b   1.000
_cell.length_c   1.000
_cell.angle_alpha   90.00
_cell.angle_beta   90.00
_cell.angle_gamma   90.00
#
_symmetry.space_group_name_H-M   'P 1'
#
loop_
_entity.id
_entity.type
_entity.pdbx_description
1 polymer ?
#
loop_
_entity_poly.entity_id
_entity_poly.type
_entity_poly.pdbx_seq_one_letter_code
_entity_poly.pdbx_strand_id
1 'polypeptide(L)'
;MATAAPPPAAAVMPAAEVGGRLTQLEADEVLSRLRGTLRGTRFLKAWPAAVPGLVTLQLENGEVAYADKSARYFLMGVVFDTATGKGLDRQMDPTDTNE
;
A
#
# COMPACT_ATOMS: atom_id res chain seq x y z
N MET A 1 -21.05 43.70 -33.70
CA MET A 1 -20.21 42.48 -33.77
C MET A 1 -19.60 42.29 -32.39
N ALA A 2 -19.98 41.25 -31.65
CA ALA A 2 -19.47 41.00 -30.31
C ALA A 2 -18.44 39.85 -30.37
N THR A 3 -17.20 40.14 -29.99
CA THR A 3 -16.10 39.17 -29.94
C THR A 3 -16.29 38.28 -28.71
N ALA A 4 -16.45 36.97 -28.91
CA ALA A 4 -16.57 36.01 -27.82
C ALA A 4 -15.23 35.89 -27.07
N ALA A 5 -15.28 35.98 -25.74
CA ALA A 5 -14.11 35.80 -24.89
C ALA A 5 -13.64 34.33 -24.93
N PRO A 6 -12.33 34.07 -24.91
CA PRO A 6 -11.79 32.72 -24.95
C PRO A 6 -12.18 31.92 -23.69
N PRO A 7 -12.36 30.60 -23.81
CA PRO A 7 -12.69 29.75 -22.66
C PRO A 7 -11.54 29.74 -21.65
N PRO A 8 -11.83 29.61 -20.34
CA PRO A 8 -10.81 29.54 -19.31
C PRO A 8 -9.95 28.28 -19.50
N ALA A 9 -8.62 28.44 -19.37
CA ALA A 9 -7.68 27.33 -19.40
C ALA A 9 -7.96 26.40 -18.21
N ALA A 10 -8.18 25.11 -18.51
CA ALA A 10 -8.34 24.10 -17.48
C ALA A 10 -7.04 23.98 -16.67
N ALA A 11 -7.12 24.22 -15.36
CA ALA A 11 -6.01 23.98 -14.45
C ALA A 11 -5.75 22.47 -14.40
N VAL A 12 -4.69 22.03 -15.07
CA VAL A 12 -4.20 20.66 -14.96
C VAL A 12 -3.62 20.51 -13.56
N MET A 13 -4.34 19.83 -12.65
CA MET A 13 -3.78 19.45 -11.35
C MET A 13 -2.55 18.58 -11.59
N PRO A 14 -1.43 18.80 -10.87
CA PRO A 14 -0.28 17.92 -10.97
C PRO A 14 -0.70 16.49 -10.66
N ALA A 15 -0.31 15.56 -11.54
CA ALA A 15 -0.54 14.15 -11.31
C ALA A 15 0.00 13.78 -9.93
N ALA A 16 -0.84 13.13 -9.11
CA ALA A 16 -0.38 12.63 -7.82
C ALA A 16 0.86 11.77 -8.06
N GLU A 17 1.98 12.18 -7.48
CA GLU A 17 3.18 11.35 -7.45
C GLU A 17 2.75 10.04 -6.77
N VAL A 18 2.64 8.99 -7.57
CA VAL A 18 2.36 7.65 -7.07
C VAL A 18 3.59 7.28 -6.25
N GLY A 19 3.51 7.53 -4.93
CA GLY A 19 4.64 7.37 -4.02
C GLY A 19 5.26 6.01 -4.25
N GLY A 20 6.58 5.97 -4.48
CA GLY A 20 7.27 4.75 -4.89
C GLY A 20 7.06 3.57 -3.95
N ARG A 21 7.48 2.37 -4.38
CA ARG A 21 7.55 1.23 -3.46
C ARG A 21 8.41 1.59 -2.26
N LEU A 22 7.90 1.28 -1.09
CA LEU A 22 8.62 1.50 0.15
C LEU A 22 9.82 0.57 0.23
N THR A 23 10.81 0.96 1.00
CA THR A 23 11.97 0.15 1.37
C THR A 23 11.63 -0.76 2.56
N GLN A 24 12.41 -1.81 2.76
CA GLN A 24 12.25 -2.68 3.93
C GLN A 24 12.41 -1.91 5.24
N LEU A 25 13.34 -0.96 5.30
CA LEU A 25 13.54 -0.10 6.47
C LEU A 25 12.27 0.68 6.81
N GLU A 26 11.60 1.26 5.80
CA GLU A 26 10.33 1.97 6.00
C GLU A 26 9.21 1.02 6.48
N ALA A 27 9.18 -0.22 5.98
CA ALA A 27 8.22 -1.22 6.46
C ALA A 27 8.44 -1.58 7.93
N ASP A 28 9.69 -1.73 8.36
CA ASP A 28 10.04 -2.02 9.75
C ASP A 28 9.71 -0.85 10.69
N GLU A 29 9.91 0.39 10.23
CA GLU A 29 9.49 1.59 10.96
C GLU A 29 7.97 1.65 11.15
N VAL A 30 7.20 1.35 10.09
CA VAL A 30 5.74 1.30 10.14
C VAL A 30 5.28 0.22 11.13
N LEU A 31 5.88 -0.97 11.08
CA LEU A 31 5.60 -2.06 12.02
C LEU A 31 5.85 -1.63 13.47
N SER A 32 6.96 -0.97 13.74
CA SER A 32 7.31 -0.48 15.08
C SER A 32 6.27 0.53 15.59
N ARG A 33 5.86 1.48 14.76
CA ARG A 33 4.79 2.45 15.09
C ARG A 33 3.47 1.76 15.39
N LEU A 34 3.06 0.81 14.54
CA LEU A 34 1.81 0.06 14.70
C LEU A 34 1.79 -0.80 15.96
N ARG A 35 2.91 -1.42 16.34
CA ARG A 35 3.02 -2.12 17.62
C ARG A 35 2.80 -1.19 18.81
N GLY A 36 3.21 0.07 18.70
CA GLY A 36 2.99 1.08 19.73
C GLY A 36 1.53 1.56 19.84
N THR A 37 0.83 1.67 18.70
CA THR A 37 -0.55 2.20 18.62
C THR A 37 -1.61 1.11 18.74
N LEU A 38 -1.44 -0.03 18.06
CA LEU A 38 -2.36 -1.17 18.04
C LEU A 38 -1.88 -2.30 18.95
N ARG A 39 -1.74 -2.02 20.24
CA ARG A 39 -1.13 -2.93 21.23
C ARG A 39 -1.82 -4.29 21.38
N GLY A 40 -3.11 -4.39 21.01
CA GLY A 40 -3.86 -5.65 21.01
C GLY A 40 -3.63 -6.52 19.77
N THR A 41 -2.95 -5.99 18.76
CA THR A 41 -2.70 -6.68 17.50
C THR A 41 -1.34 -7.35 17.53
N ARG A 42 -1.31 -8.64 17.19
CA ARG A 42 -0.08 -9.42 17.20
C ARG A 42 0.51 -9.48 15.80
N PHE A 43 1.45 -8.56 15.54
CA PHE A 43 2.15 -8.49 14.26
C PHE A 43 3.37 -9.40 14.24
N LEU A 44 3.46 -10.25 13.22
CA LEU A 44 4.58 -11.15 12.97
C LEU A 44 5.72 -10.45 12.22
N LYS A 45 5.45 -9.92 11.02
CA LYS A 45 6.44 -9.25 10.16
C LYS A 45 5.79 -8.25 9.20
N ALA A 46 6.62 -7.39 8.60
CA ALA A 46 6.21 -6.38 7.64
C ALA A 46 7.16 -6.35 6.44
N TRP A 47 6.63 -6.01 5.26
CA TRP A 47 7.42 -5.86 4.04
C TRP A 47 6.75 -4.84 3.09
N PRO A 48 7.49 -4.24 2.15
CA PRO A 48 6.92 -3.36 1.15
C PRO A 48 5.82 -4.06 0.35
N ALA A 49 4.66 -3.41 0.24
CA ALA A 49 3.59 -3.92 -0.58
C ALA A 49 3.89 -3.73 -2.07
N ALA A 50 3.28 -4.55 -2.92
CA ALA A 50 3.27 -4.34 -4.37
C ALA A 50 2.53 -3.03 -4.73
N VAL A 51 1.55 -2.63 -3.92
CA VAL A 51 0.86 -1.33 -4.03
C VAL A 51 1.78 -0.23 -3.52
N PRO A 52 2.09 0.78 -4.36
CA PRO A 52 2.97 1.88 -3.97
C PRO A 52 2.43 2.64 -2.75
N GLY A 53 3.32 3.01 -1.83
CA GLY A 53 2.96 3.70 -0.58
C GLY A 53 2.35 2.84 0.54
N LEU A 54 2.15 1.54 0.31
CA LEU A 54 1.65 0.61 1.33
C LEU A 54 2.73 -0.34 1.84
N VAL A 55 2.54 -0.78 3.08
CA VAL A 55 3.27 -1.85 3.75
C VAL A 55 2.30 -3.02 3.95
N THR A 56 2.74 -4.23 3.60
CA THR A 56 2.03 -5.45 3.92
C THR A 56 2.49 -5.96 5.29
N LEU A 57 1.54 -6.39 6.10
CA LEU A 57 1.73 -6.85 7.48
C LEU A 57 1.18 -8.26 7.61
N GLN A 58 1.97 -9.18 8.16
CA GLN A 58 1.47 -10.49 8.57
C GLN A 58 1.15 -10.46 10.07
N LEU A 59 -0.04 -10.90 10.42
CA LEU A 59 -0.46 -11.13 11.79
C LEU A 59 -0.06 -12.55 12.24
N GLU A 60 0.06 -12.77 13.56
CA GLU A 60 0.40 -14.08 14.12
C GLU A 60 -0.62 -15.17 13.78
N ASN A 61 -1.88 -14.81 13.53
CA ASN A 61 -2.93 -15.74 13.10
C ASN A 61 -2.87 -16.09 11.61
N GLY A 62 -1.86 -15.60 10.88
CA GLY A 62 -1.68 -15.82 9.44
C GLY A 62 -2.46 -14.86 8.54
N GLU A 63 -3.28 -13.97 9.11
CA GLU A 63 -3.97 -12.94 8.32
C GLU A 63 -3.01 -11.88 7.80
N VAL A 64 -3.36 -11.30 6.66
CA VAL A 64 -2.63 -10.20 6.03
C VAL A 64 -3.41 -8.91 6.20
N ALA A 65 -2.69 -7.85 6.51
CA ALA A 65 -3.20 -6.50 6.61
C ALA A 65 -2.26 -5.53 5.90
N TYR A 66 -2.71 -4.31 5.72
CA TYR A 66 -1.99 -3.26 5.04
C TYR A 66 -1.99 -1.98 5.87
N ALA A 67 -0.90 -1.23 5.79
CA ALA A 67 -0.82 0.10 6.35
C ALA A 67 -0.14 1.06 5.40
N ASP A 68 -0.48 2.33 5.50
CA ASP A 68 0.22 3.38 4.77
C ASP A 68 1.57 3.71 5.43
N LYS A 69 2.48 4.36 4.69
CA LYS A 69 3.80 4.78 5.20
C LYS A 69 3.74 5.59 6.50
N SER A 70 2.67 6.33 6.76
CA SER A 70 2.51 7.12 8.00
C SER A 70 2.00 6.29 9.19
N ALA A 71 1.65 5.02 8.97
CA ALA A 71 1.04 4.13 9.98
C ALA A 71 -0.27 4.70 10.57
N ARG A 72 -0.98 5.54 9.82
CA ARG A 72 -2.22 6.20 10.26
C ARG A 72 -3.45 5.37 9.92
N TYR A 73 -3.42 4.67 8.79
CA TYR A 73 -4.50 3.83 8.31
C TYR A 73 -4.07 2.37 8.33
N PHE A 74 -4.94 1.52 8.85
CA PHE A 74 -4.78 0.09 8.91
C PHE A 74 -5.97 -0.57 8.22
N LEU A 75 -5.68 -1.47 7.28
CA LEU A 75 -6.65 -2.06 6.36
C LEU A 75 -6.53 -3.58 6.47
N MET A 76 -7.65 -4.27 6.72
CA MET A 76 -7.72 -5.72 6.64
C MET A 76 -8.37 -6.15 5.34
N GLY A 77 -7.82 -7.17 4.69
CA GLY A 77 -8.43 -7.79 3.53
C GLY A 77 -7.42 -8.22 2.48
N VAL A 78 -7.94 -8.45 1.28
CA VAL A 78 -7.17 -8.86 0.12
C VAL A 78 -7.05 -7.74 -0.90
N VAL A 79 -5.91 -7.65 -1.56
CA VAL A 79 -5.67 -6.69 -2.63
C VAL A 79 -5.54 -7.43 -3.95
N PHE A 80 -6.29 -6.98 -4.96
CA PHE A 80 -6.20 -7.51 -6.31
C PHE A 80 -5.63 -6.45 -7.25
N ASP A 81 -4.75 -6.89 -8.16
CA ASP A 81 -4.45 -6.14 -9.36
C ASP A 81 -5.62 -6.27 -10.34
N THR A 82 -6.35 -5.19 -10.55
CA THR A 82 -7.53 -5.16 -11.42
C THR A 82 -7.19 -5.27 -12.90
N ALA A 83 -5.94 -5.00 -13.30
CA ALA A 83 -5.51 -5.15 -14.69
C ALA A 83 -5.29 -6.62 -15.05
N THR A 84 -4.83 -7.43 -14.10
CA THR A 84 -4.52 -8.85 -14.33
C THR A 84 -5.50 -9.82 -13.65
N GLY A 85 -6.35 -9.32 -12.74
CA GLY A 85 -7.25 -10.11 -11.92
C GLY A 85 -6.55 -10.94 -10.83
N LYS A 86 -5.24 -10.74 -10.62
CA LYS A 86 -4.44 -11.53 -9.68
C LYS A 86 -4.44 -10.91 -8.29
N GLY A 87 -4.55 -11.75 -7.25
CA GLY A 87 -4.35 -11.33 -5.87
C GLY A 87 -2.87 -11.04 -5.58
N LEU A 88 -2.60 -9.94 -4.89
CA LEU A 88 -1.26 -9.50 -4.49
C LEU A 88 -0.79 -10.10 -3.16
N ASP A 89 -1.72 -10.59 -2.33
CA ASP A 89 -1.45 -11.20 -1.01
C ASP A 89 -0.61 -12.48 -1.05
N ARG A 90 -0.48 -13.13 -2.22
CA ARG A 90 0.23 -14.40 -2.38
C ARG A 90 1.75 -14.30 -2.48
N GLN A 91 2.37 -13.17 -2.15
CA GLN A 91 3.84 -13.06 -2.12
C GLN A 91 4.50 -13.71 -0.88
N MET A 92 3.76 -14.48 -0.09
CA MET A 92 4.32 -15.44 0.87
C MET A 92 3.95 -16.87 0.49
N ASP A 93 4.53 -17.33 -0.60
CA ASP A 93 4.86 -18.75 -0.73
C ASP A 93 6.36 -18.85 -1.06
N PRO A 94 7.23 -19.23 -0.11
CA PRO A 94 8.60 -19.62 -0.42
C PRO A 94 8.70 -20.98 -1.15
N THR A 95 7.57 -21.57 -1.56
CA THR A 95 7.52 -22.91 -2.16
C THR A 95 7.25 -22.92 -3.68
N ASP A 96 7.53 -21.83 -4.39
CA ASP A 96 7.82 -21.91 -5.84
C ASP A 96 9.33 -22.20 -6.05
N THR A 97 9.82 -23.24 -5.38
CA THR A 97 10.98 -24.01 -5.85
C THR A 97 10.41 -25.04 -6.82
N ASN A 98 10.15 -24.64 -8.07
CA ASN A 98 9.76 -25.59 -9.09
C ASN A 98 10.96 -26.47 -9.46
N GLU A 99 10.69 -27.77 -9.30
CA GLU A 99 11.31 -28.91 -9.96
C GLU A 99 11.47 -28.74 -11.48
#